data_AF-A0A0H2SBQ4-F1
#
_entry.id   AF-A0A0H2SBQ4-F1
#
_cell.length_a   1.000
_cell.length_b   1.000
_cell.length_c   1.000
_cell.angle_alpha   90.00
_cell.angle_beta   90.00
_cell.angle_gamma   90.00
#
_symmetry.space_group_name_H-M   'P 1'
#
loop_
_entity.id
_entity.type
_entity.pdbx_description
1 polymer ?
#
loop_
_entity_poly.entity_id
_entity_poly.type
_entity_poly.pdbx_seq_one_letter_code
_entity_poly.pdbx_strand_id
1 'polypeptide(L)'
;MSRSPTLTRTKALVQHMMQSTSTSARPATDPEPPVLFEENGSIRRYILNRPKKLNALDEPMINLLRPKLEQWENSELCRIVIGTGAGRGFCAGGDVERVVKDGADERTRPSAINYFKLEFELDYQLATLQKPYVAICDGFTMGGGVGLLAHAQFRIATEKTKFAMPETKIGYCPDVGANYFLPKLDGAIGTYLALTGASLDGRAVFEHGLATHFVPSSRVPQLLGELASFDEPTPERINSTIEEFYGERSADEQGNAIVGDIRVAVDTAFGRSSVEKILESLTELSGSSSEAVATWAKATLAELNLRSPTSLVVALEAVRRGKQMSLGEVLQMEMGIATAFLSGGSPDFKTGVTAVLIDKIRDARPAWSPNTLEEINQTELIKSFFDSDSQFLNNSPSLELPQERWIGAQEHGGSMKFALPSEEEIERIVRGTHAQSSSMAYSLDDLINKFSRMMSQKHGVEDKIREVAARRCVVTEDRWLSWKS
;
A
#
# COMPACT_ATOMS: atom_id res chain seq x y z
N MET A 1 -31.17 37.74 58.35
CA MET A 1 -29.84 37.28 57.88
C MET A 1 -29.98 36.75 56.46
N SER A 2 -29.46 37.54 55.53
CA SER A 2 -29.62 37.50 54.07
C SER A 2 -28.69 36.46 53.44
N ARG A 3 -29.20 35.62 52.53
CA ARG A 3 -28.42 34.63 51.78
C ARG A 3 -27.67 35.32 50.64
N SER A 4 -26.37 35.07 50.56
CA SER A 4 -25.40 35.69 49.65
C SER A 4 -25.74 35.50 48.15
N PRO A 5 -25.58 36.52 47.27
CA PRO A 5 -25.96 36.46 45.85
C PRO A 5 -24.92 35.76 44.94
N THR A 6 -23.82 35.27 45.50
CA THR A 6 -22.66 34.82 44.69
C THR A 6 -22.79 33.39 44.17
N LEU A 7 -23.62 32.54 44.77
CA LEU A 7 -23.81 31.13 44.37
C LEU A 7 -24.80 30.93 43.21
N THR A 8 -25.62 31.93 42.90
CA THR A 8 -26.62 31.85 41.80
C THR A 8 -26.02 32.23 40.45
N ARG A 9 -24.93 33.01 40.42
CA ARG A 9 -24.24 33.43 39.18
C ARG A 9 -23.35 32.35 38.57
N THR A 10 -22.74 31.49 39.40
CA THR A 10 -21.87 30.39 38.92
C THR A 10 -22.67 29.28 38.24
N LYS A 11 -23.91 29.02 38.68
CA LYS A 11 -24.82 28.06 38.01
C LYS A 11 -25.31 28.56 36.66
N ALA A 12 -25.58 29.86 36.52
CA ALA A 12 -26.04 30.45 35.25
C ALA A 12 -24.93 30.46 34.18
N LEU A 13 -23.66 30.68 34.56
CA LEU A 13 -22.52 30.62 33.63
C LEU A 13 -22.23 29.18 33.17
N VAL A 14 -22.32 28.20 34.06
CA VAL A 14 -22.17 26.77 33.68
C VAL A 14 -23.32 26.32 32.79
N GLN A 15 -24.55 26.80 33.04
CA GLN A 15 -25.71 26.45 32.22
C GLN A 15 -25.72 27.16 30.85
N HIS A 16 -25.10 28.34 30.73
CA HIS A 16 -24.92 29.02 29.44
C HIS A 16 -23.74 28.45 28.63
N MET A 17 -22.65 28.02 29.29
CA MET A 17 -21.54 27.30 28.63
C MET A 17 -21.90 25.86 28.23
N MET A 18 -22.90 25.24 28.86
CA MET A 18 -23.43 23.92 28.47
C MET A 18 -24.51 24.00 27.37
N GLN A 19 -24.93 25.20 26.96
CA GLN A 19 -25.92 25.41 25.89
C GLN A 19 -25.31 25.90 24.57
N SER A 20 -24.00 26.16 24.51
CA SER A 20 -23.29 26.56 23.28
C SER A 20 -22.66 25.40 22.51
N THR A 21 -22.96 24.15 22.88
CA THR A 21 -22.63 22.94 22.11
C THR A 21 -23.90 22.20 21.67
N SER A 22 -24.93 22.94 21.24
CA SER A 22 -25.94 22.34 20.38
C SER A 22 -25.43 22.42 18.94
N THR A 23 -24.74 21.38 18.50
CA THR A 23 -24.75 21.01 17.09
C THR A 23 -26.21 20.97 16.67
N SER A 24 -26.60 21.88 15.78
CA SER A 24 -27.85 21.79 15.04
C SER A 24 -27.95 20.36 14.52
N ALA A 25 -28.87 19.57 15.07
CA ALA A 25 -29.17 18.26 14.55
C ALA A 25 -29.71 18.48 13.14
N ARG A 26 -28.86 18.22 12.15
CA ARG A 26 -29.29 18.16 10.75
C ARG A 26 -30.46 17.16 10.68
N PRO A 27 -31.51 17.44 9.89
CA PRO A 27 -32.54 16.46 9.65
C PRO A 27 -31.91 15.15 9.19
N ALA A 28 -32.37 14.02 9.72
CA ALA A 28 -31.86 12.66 9.42
C ALA A 28 -32.18 12.16 7.99
N THR A 29 -32.22 13.07 7.01
CA THR A 29 -32.62 12.83 5.63
C THR A 29 -31.49 13.02 4.62
N ASP A 30 -30.39 13.67 4.99
CA ASP A 30 -29.20 13.71 4.13
C ASP A 30 -28.29 12.51 4.44
N PRO A 31 -27.91 11.69 3.45
CA PRO A 31 -26.91 10.67 3.66
C PRO A 31 -25.61 11.33 4.15
N GLU A 32 -24.97 10.73 5.15
CA GLU A 32 -23.67 11.22 5.63
C GLU A 32 -22.67 11.31 4.47
N PRO A 33 -21.83 12.36 4.43
CA PRO A 33 -20.88 12.52 3.34
C PRO A 33 -19.87 11.36 3.33
N PRO A 34 -19.46 10.89 2.13
CA PRO A 34 -18.62 9.70 1.98
C PRO A 34 -17.16 9.96 2.40
N VAL A 35 -16.79 11.22 2.62
CA VAL A 35 -15.53 11.66 3.24
C VAL A 35 -15.86 12.72 4.29
N LEU A 36 -15.30 12.57 5.50
CA LEU A 36 -15.31 13.59 6.53
C LEU A 36 -13.96 14.32 6.53
N PHE A 37 -14.01 15.62 6.83
CA PHE A 37 -12.82 16.45 6.96
C PHE A 37 -12.76 17.03 8.35
N GLU A 38 -11.61 16.91 8.99
CA GLU A 38 -11.35 17.46 10.31
C GLU A 38 -10.11 18.35 10.29
N GLU A 39 -10.22 19.46 11.02
CA GLU A 39 -9.17 20.45 11.16
C GLU A 39 -8.89 20.62 12.66
N ASN A 40 -7.68 20.25 13.09
CA ASN A 40 -7.31 20.29 14.50
C ASN A 40 -5.84 20.70 14.63
N GLY A 41 -5.58 21.87 15.20
CA GLY A 41 -4.22 22.42 15.28
C GLY A 41 -3.51 22.37 13.93
N SER A 42 -2.34 21.73 13.91
CA SER A 42 -1.47 21.57 12.75
C SER A 42 -1.96 20.54 11.72
N ILE A 43 -2.88 19.65 12.10
CA ILE A 43 -3.32 18.55 11.24
C ILE A 43 -4.53 18.92 10.41
N ARG A 44 -4.59 18.36 9.21
CA ARG A 44 -5.77 18.28 8.37
C ARG A 44 -6.02 16.83 8.01
N ARG A 45 -7.13 16.28 8.51
CA ARG A 45 -7.44 14.86 8.41
C ARG A 45 -8.63 14.63 7.49
N TYR A 46 -8.47 13.73 6.52
CA TYR A 46 -9.60 13.15 5.80
C TYR A 46 -9.92 11.77 6.39
N ILE A 47 -11.22 11.47 6.46
CA ILE A 47 -11.74 10.21 6.99
C ILE A 47 -12.67 9.63 5.93
N LEU A 48 -12.29 8.48 5.37
CA LEU A 48 -13.16 7.76 4.43
C LEU A 48 -14.36 7.19 5.21
N ASN A 49 -15.57 7.57 4.83
CA ASN A 49 -16.79 7.35 5.61
C ASN A 49 -17.86 6.58 4.83
N ARG A 50 -17.48 5.41 4.32
CA ARG A 50 -18.40 4.41 3.76
C ARG A 50 -18.20 3.05 4.47
N PRO A 51 -18.34 2.97 5.80
CA PRO A 51 -17.96 1.77 6.58
C PRO A 51 -18.73 0.50 6.16
N LYS A 52 -19.97 0.65 5.67
CA LYS A 52 -20.78 -0.47 5.14
C LYS A 52 -20.20 -1.11 3.88
N LYS A 53 -19.40 -0.36 3.10
CA LYS A 53 -18.66 -0.82 1.92
C LYS A 53 -17.14 -0.93 2.20
N LEU A 54 -16.74 -1.03 3.47
CA LEU A 54 -15.32 -1.03 3.88
C LEU A 54 -14.51 0.13 3.27
N ASN A 55 -15.16 1.29 3.14
CA ASN A 55 -14.56 2.50 2.59
C ASN A 55 -14.01 2.36 1.16
N ALA A 56 -14.58 1.46 0.35
CA ALA A 56 -14.22 1.36 -1.07
C ALA A 56 -14.29 2.75 -1.73
N LEU A 57 -13.27 3.11 -2.51
CA LEU A 57 -13.14 4.43 -3.11
C LEU A 57 -14.13 4.57 -4.28
N ASP A 58 -14.89 5.66 -4.30
CA ASP A 58 -15.77 5.99 -5.42
C ASP A 58 -15.51 7.39 -5.96
N GLU A 59 -16.05 7.67 -7.14
CA GLU A 59 -15.87 8.97 -7.82
C GLU A 59 -16.29 10.18 -6.95
N PRO A 60 -17.43 10.16 -6.21
CA PRO A 60 -17.75 11.20 -5.24
C PRO A 60 -16.67 11.46 -4.18
N MET A 61 -16.05 10.41 -3.63
CA MET A 61 -14.95 10.56 -2.68
C MET A 61 -13.74 11.23 -3.32
N ILE A 62 -13.34 10.80 -4.53
CA ILE A 62 -12.19 11.37 -5.26
C ILE A 62 -12.42 12.85 -5.55
N ASN A 63 -13.62 13.21 -6.02
CA ASN A 63 -14.01 14.58 -6.32
C ASN A 63 -14.07 15.48 -5.08
N LEU A 64 -14.26 14.91 -3.88
CA LEU A 64 -14.16 15.66 -2.62
C LEU A 64 -12.71 15.81 -2.14
N LEU A 65 -11.89 14.76 -2.30
CA LEU A 65 -10.51 14.73 -1.81
C LEU A 65 -9.59 15.67 -2.60
N ARG A 66 -9.59 15.57 -3.94
CA ARG A 66 -8.64 16.31 -4.80
C ARG A 66 -8.60 17.84 -4.54
N PRO A 67 -9.73 18.57 -4.61
CA PRO A 67 -9.72 20.01 -4.35
C PRO A 67 -9.42 20.33 -2.87
N LYS A 68 -9.78 19.45 -1.94
CA LYS A 68 -9.53 19.65 -0.51
C LYS A 68 -8.03 19.52 -0.18
N LEU A 69 -7.34 18.56 -0.81
CA LEU A 69 -5.90 18.40 -0.70
C LEU A 69 -5.15 19.61 -1.26
N GLU A 70 -5.58 20.14 -2.40
CA GLU A 70 -5.03 21.38 -2.96
C GLU A 70 -5.24 22.58 -2.03
N GLN A 71 -6.44 22.71 -1.44
CA GLN A 71 -6.70 23.74 -0.43
C GLN A 71 -5.76 23.61 0.78
N TRP A 72 -5.54 22.39 1.26
CA TRP A 72 -4.68 22.13 2.41
C TRP A 72 -3.22 22.36 2.10
N GLU A 73 -2.74 22.01 0.91
CA GLU A 73 -1.37 22.29 0.48
C GLU A 73 -1.08 23.80 0.49
N ASN A 74 -2.04 24.62 0.05
CA ASN A 74 -1.90 26.08 0.01
C ASN A 74 -2.16 26.80 1.36
N SER A 75 -2.59 26.09 2.40
CA SER A 75 -2.96 26.70 3.69
C SER A 75 -1.81 26.68 4.70
N GLU A 76 -1.35 27.83 5.19
CA GLU A 76 -0.33 27.90 6.26
C GLU A 76 -0.75 27.25 7.59
N LEU A 77 -2.07 27.07 7.81
CA LEU A 77 -2.61 26.39 9.00
C LEU A 77 -2.57 24.86 8.90
N CYS A 78 -2.48 24.33 7.67
CA CYS A 78 -2.26 22.91 7.45
C CYS A 78 -0.75 22.67 7.44
N ARG A 79 -0.26 21.88 8.39
CA ARG A 79 1.15 21.49 8.45
C ARG A 79 1.36 19.99 8.25
N ILE A 80 0.35 19.17 8.56
CA ILE A 80 0.38 17.71 8.34
C ILE A 80 -0.95 17.28 7.72
N VAL A 81 -0.91 16.53 6.61
CA VAL A 81 -2.09 15.87 6.04
C VAL A 81 -2.19 14.45 6.60
N ILE A 82 -3.38 14.03 7.02
CA ILE A 82 -3.61 12.70 7.58
C ILE A 82 -4.77 11.98 6.87
N GLY A 83 -4.53 10.73 6.45
CA GLY A 83 -5.54 9.83 5.91
C GLY A 83 -5.94 8.74 6.91
N THR A 84 -7.25 8.59 7.14
CA THR A 84 -7.83 7.51 7.97
C THR A 84 -9.14 6.98 7.36
N GLY A 85 -9.62 5.84 7.86
CA GLY A 85 -10.92 5.28 7.47
C GLY A 85 -11.81 5.04 8.69
N ALA A 86 -13.12 5.21 8.52
CA ALA A 86 -14.11 4.91 9.55
C ALA A 86 -14.43 3.41 9.59
N GLY A 87 -14.65 2.88 10.80
CA GLY A 87 -15.11 1.51 10.99
C GLY A 87 -13.99 0.47 10.90
N ARG A 88 -14.19 -0.56 10.07
CA ARG A 88 -13.34 -1.77 10.04
C ARG A 88 -12.18 -1.74 9.05
N GLY A 89 -12.04 -0.69 8.26
CA GLY A 89 -11.03 -0.63 7.22
C GLY A 89 -10.61 0.79 6.94
N PHE A 90 -9.37 0.95 6.48
CA PHE A 90 -8.93 2.19 5.90
C PHE A 90 -9.66 2.40 4.57
N CYS A 91 -9.44 1.50 3.60
CA CYS A 91 -10.08 1.47 2.29
C CYS A 91 -9.86 0.10 1.62
N ALA A 92 -10.94 -0.59 1.24
CA ALA A 92 -10.88 -1.92 0.63
C ALA A 92 -11.13 -1.88 -0.89
N GLY A 93 -10.28 -1.17 -1.62
CA GLY A 93 -10.29 -1.11 -3.09
C GLY A 93 -11.13 0.03 -3.66
N GLY A 94 -11.21 0.11 -4.99
CA GLY A 94 -12.16 0.95 -5.70
C GLY A 94 -13.54 0.31 -5.82
N ASP A 95 -14.58 1.09 -6.14
CA ASP A 95 -15.95 0.62 -6.43
C ASP A 95 -16.01 -0.01 -7.85
N VAL A 96 -15.20 -1.07 -8.07
CA VAL A 96 -14.96 -1.70 -9.38
C VAL A 96 -16.20 -2.38 -9.98
N GLU A 97 -17.21 -2.72 -9.16
CA GLU A 97 -18.51 -3.20 -9.66
C GLU A 97 -19.16 -2.16 -10.60
N ARG A 98 -19.11 -0.88 -10.21
CA ARG A 98 -19.65 0.21 -11.03
C ARG A 98 -18.80 0.41 -12.29
N VAL A 99 -17.48 0.36 -12.16
CA VAL A 99 -16.54 0.49 -13.28
C VAL A 99 -16.80 -0.57 -14.35
N VAL A 100 -16.96 -1.84 -13.96
CA VAL A 100 -17.24 -2.92 -14.91
C VAL A 100 -18.63 -2.78 -15.55
N LYS A 101 -19.63 -2.33 -14.78
CA LYS A 101 -20.96 -2.07 -15.32
C LYS A 101 -20.92 -0.97 -16.38
N ASP A 102 -20.27 0.15 -16.08
CA ASP A 102 -20.17 1.30 -16.97
C ASP A 102 -19.25 0.98 -18.18
N GLY A 103 -18.20 0.18 -17.98
CA GLY A 103 -17.29 -0.28 -19.05
C GLY A 103 -17.93 -1.23 -20.08
N ALA A 104 -19.01 -1.92 -19.70
CA ALA A 104 -19.69 -2.90 -20.55
C ALA A 104 -20.53 -2.28 -21.68
N ASP A 105 -20.90 -1.00 -21.59
CA ASP A 105 -21.61 -0.24 -22.63
C ASP A 105 -20.67 0.84 -23.19
N GLU A 106 -20.55 0.90 -24.52
CA GLU A 106 -19.70 1.88 -25.21
C GLU A 106 -20.01 3.33 -24.85
N ARG A 107 -21.27 3.64 -24.51
CA ARG A 107 -21.70 5.00 -24.15
C ARG A 107 -21.22 5.42 -22.77
N THR A 108 -21.07 4.47 -21.85
CA THR A 108 -20.66 4.74 -20.46
C THR A 108 -19.20 4.36 -20.19
N ARG A 109 -18.55 3.63 -21.10
CA ARG A 109 -17.12 3.28 -21.01
C ARG A 109 -16.20 4.49 -20.77
N PRO A 110 -16.41 5.67 -21.39
CA PRO A 110 -15.59 6.85 -21.08
C PRO A 110 -15.65 7.25 -19.60
N SER A 111 -16.78 7.06 -18.92
CA SER A 111 -16.90 7.33 -17.47
C SER A 111 -16.12 6.32 -16.64
N ALA A 112 -16.11 5.05 -17.03
CA ALA A 112 -15.29 4.02 -16.37
C ALA A 112 -13.78 4.29 -16.52
N ILE A 113 -13.35 4.73 -17.71
CA ILE A 113 -11.96 5.15 -17.95
C ILE A 113 -11.62 6.41 -17.13
N ASN A 114 -12.55 7.37 -17.07
CA ASN A 114 -12.37 8.60 -16.30
C ASN A 114 -12.25 8.33 -14.79
N TYR A 115 -12.92 7.31 -14.24
CA TYR A 115 -12.75 6.90 -12.84
C TYR A 115 -11.27 6.58 -12.54
N PHE A 116 -10.62 5.75 -13.35
CA PHE A 116 -9.20 5.41 -13.19
C PHE A 116 -8.29 6.64 -13.36
N LYS A 117 -8.58 7.51 -14.34
CA LYS A 117 -7.84 8.79 -14.48
C LYS A 117 -7.91 9.60 -13.19
N LEU A 118 -9.11 9.74 -12.61
CA LEU A 118 -9.31 10.53 -11.40
C LEU A 118 -8.60 9.91 -10.19
N GLU A 119 -8.63 8.58 -10.06
CA GLU A 119 -7.96 7.81 -8.99
C GLU A 119 -6.44 7.93 -9.09
N PHE A 120 -5.84 7.65 -10.25
CA PHE A 120 -4.38 7.70 -10.43
C PHE A 120 -3.81 9.11 -10.25
N GLU A 121 -4.54 10.14 -10.67
CA GLU A 121 -4.15 11.53 -10.42
C GLU A 121 -4.27 11.92 -8.94
N LEU A 122 -5.24 11.36 -8.20
CA LEU A 122 -5.32 11.54 -6.75
C LEU A 122 -4.14 10.85 -6.05
N ASP A 123 -3.79 9.64 -6.45
CA ASP A 123 -2.63 8.91 -5.90
C ASP A 123 -1.33 9.71 -6.12
N TYR A 124 -1.14 10.27 -7.32
CA TYR A 124 0.00 11.12 -7.62
C TYR A 124 -0.01 12.45 -6.84
N GLN A 125 -1.19 13.06 -6.67
CA GLN A 125 -1.33 14.27 -5.86
C GLN A 125 -0.88 14.00 -4.41
N LEU A 126 -1.31 12.89 -3.82
CA LEU A 126 -0.88 12.45 -2.48
C LEU A 126 0.62 12.14 -2.42
N ALA A 127 1.15 11.43 -3.43
CA ALA A 127 2.56 11.09 -3.53
C ALA A 127 3.49 12.31 -3.64
N THR A 128 2.97 13.43 -4.15
CA THR A 128 3.72 14.65 -4.42
C THR A 128 3.27 15.84 -3.58
N LEU A 129 2.61 15.58 -2.45
CA LEU A 129 2.29 16.62 -1.47
C LEU A 129 3.57 17.29 -0.96
N GLN A 130 3.58 18.62 -0.96
CA GLN A 130 4.68 19.42 -0.40
C GLN A 130 4.59 19.55 1.13
N LYS A 131 3.68 18.80 1.75
CA LYS A 131 3.48 18.72 3.20
C LYS A 131 3.62 17.28 3.67
N PRO A 132 4.12 17.05 4.88
CA PRO A 132 4.13 15.72 5.48
C PRO A 132 2.76 15.06 5.39
N TYR A 133 2.75 13.85 4.81
CA TYR A 133 1.56 13.05 4.65
C TYR A 133 1.67 11.74 5.45
N VAL A 134 0.70 11.55 6.35
CA VAL A 134 0.57 10.38 7.21
C VAL A 134 -0.68 9.59 6.82
N ALA A 135 -0.53 8.33 6.44
CA ALA A 135 -1.63 7.42 6.18
C ALA A 135 -1.65 6.32 7.25
N ILE A 136 -2.80 6.13 7.91
CA ILE A 136 -2.96 5.14 8.98
C ILE A 136 -3.86 4.01 8.46
N CYS A 137 -3.27 2.86 8.17
CA CYS A 137 -3.96 1.71 7.63
C CYS A 137 -4.55 0.80 8.72
N ASP A 138 -5.46 1.34 9.54
CA ASP A 138 -6.15 0.57 10.59
C ASP A 138 -7.32 -0.25 10.01
N GLY A 139 -7.05 -1.52 9.67
CA GLY A 139 -8.03 -2.44 9.07
C GLY A 139 -7.72 -2.82 7.62
N PHE A 140 -8.75 -3.16 6.84
CA PHE A 140 -8.59 -3.49 5.41
C PHE A 140 -7.97 -2.34 4.60
N THR A 141 -6.92 -2.66 3.85
CA THR A 141 -6.21 -1.75 2.94
C THR A 141 -5.85 -2.50 1.66
N MET A 142 -6.68 -2.35 0.64
CA MET A 142 -6.57 -3.13 -0.61
C MET A 142 -6.80 -2.26 -1.83
N GLY A 143 -6.24 -2.64 -3.00
CA GLY A 143 -6.43 -1.94 -4.29
C GLY A 143 -6.30 -0.43 -4.18
N GLY A 144 -7.33 0.34 -4.57
CA GLY A 144 -7.37 1.81 -4.40
C GLY A 144 -7.01 2.33 -2.99
N GLY A 145 -7.28 1.58 -1.93
CA GLY A 145 -6.82 1.94 -0.58
C GLY A 145 -5.31 1.86 -0.38
N VAL A 146 -4.65 0.97 -1.11
CA VAL A 146 -3.19 0.92 -1.20
C VAL A 146 -2.65 2.12 -1.99
N GLY A 147 -3.35 2.61 -3.02
CA GLY A 147 -2.99 3.84 -3.75
C GLY A 147 -2.87 5.05 -2.83
N LEU A 148 -3.88 5.25 -1.98
CA LEU A 148 -3.89 6.31 -0.97
C LEU A 148 -2.78 6.15 0.10
N LEU A 149 -2.28 4.94 0.32
CA LEU A 149 -1.30 4.60 1.36
C LEU A 149 0.15 4.62 0.84
N ALA A 150 0.42 3.91 -0.26
CA ALA A 150 1.74 3.41 -0.62
C ALA A 150 2.78 4.50 -0.86
N HIS A 151 2.33 5.67 -1.30
CA HIS A 151 3.20 6.80 -1.61
C HIS A 151 3.30 7.82 -0.47
N ALA A 152 2.60 7.61 0.64
CA ALA A 152 2.71 8.46 1.83
C ALA A 152 4.11 8.38 2.44
N GLN A 153 4.62 9.50 2.97
CA GLN A 153 5.92 9.54 3.66
C GLN A 153 5.88 8.71 4.96
N PHE A 154 4.74 8.76 5.67
CA PHE A 154 4.50 7.97 6.88
C PHE A 154 3.32 7.03 6.66
N ARG A 155 3.58 5.73 6.66
CA ARG A 155 2.60 4.66 6.50
C ARG A 155 2.54 3.88 7.80
N ILE A 156 1.46 4.02 8.55
CA ILE A 156 1.32 3.44 9.89
C ILE A 156 0.40 2.24 9.83
N ALA A 157 0.97 1.05 10.01
CA ALA A 157 0.22 -0.18 10.23
C ALA A 157 -0.18 -0.35 11.70
N THR A 158 -1.26 -1.07 11.94
CA THR A 158 -1.75 -1.50 13.25
C THR A 158 -1.88 -3.02 13.25
N GLU A 159 -2.20 -3.63 14.39
CA GLU A 159 -2.52 -5.05 14.49
C GLU A 159 -3.74 -5.47 13.63
N LYS A 160 -4.56 -4.51 13.18
CA LYS A 160 -5.76 -4.77 12.36
C LYS A 160 -5.50 -4.65 10.87
N THR A 161 -4.34 -4.13 10.45
CA THR A 161 -4.02 -3.93 9.03
C THR A 161 -4.14 -5.23 8.25
N LYS A 162 -4.86 -5.20 7.14
CA LYS A 162 -4.93 -6.29 6.16
C LYS A 162 -4.61 -5.72 4.79
N PHE A 163 -3.35 -5.81 4.41
CA PHE A 163 -2.81 -5.30 3.15
C PHE A 163 -2.94 -6.37 2.06
N ALA A 164 -3.51 -6.05 0.90
CA ALA A 164 -3.46 -6.95 -0.27
C ALA A 164 -3.65 -6.20 -1.59
N MET A 165 -3.14 -6.78 -2.68
CA MET A 165 -3.42 -6.39 -4.06
C MET A 165 -4.16 -7.54 -4.77
N PRO A 166 -5.47 -7.75 -4.52
CA PRO A 166 -6.20 -8.92 -4.99
C PRO A 166 -6.68 -8.81 -6.44
N GLU A 167 -6.13 -7.92 -7.26
CA GLU A 167 -6.65 -7.59 -8.61
C GLU A 167 -6.61 -8.79 -9.56
N THR A 168 -5.60 -9.66 -9.46
CA THR A 168 -5.53 -10.89 -10.28
C THR A 168 -6.67 -11.88 -9.98
N LYS A 169 -7.28 -11.78 -8.79
CA LYS A 169 -8.47 -12.59 -8.41
C LYS A 169 -9.72 -12.16 -9.16
N ILE A 170 -9.81 -10.89 -9.55
CA ILE A 170 -10.96 -10.32 -10.26
C ILE A 170 -10.69 -10.14 -11.77
N GLY A 171 -9.65 -10.78 -12.30
CA GLY A 171 -9.33 -10.70 -13.74
C GLY A 171 -8.74 -9.36 -14.16
N TYR A 172 -8.08 -8.66 -13.23
CA TYR A 172 -7.37 -7.40 -13.45
C TYR A 172 -5.89 -7.53 -13.05
N CYS A 173 -5.12 -6.45 -13.01
CA CYS A 173 -3.75 -6.45 -12.50
C CYS A 173 -3.55 -5.36 -11.43
N PRO A 174 -2.52 -5.46 -10.58
CA PRO A 174 -2.20 -4.39 -9.64
C PRO A 174 -2.03 -3.04 -10.35
N ASP A 175 -2.61 -1.98 -9.80
CA ASP A 175 -2.60 -0.61 -10.31
C ASP A 175 -2.26 0.39 -9.18
N VAL A 176 -2.68 1.66 -9.29
CA VAL A 176 -2.49 2.72 -8.27
C VAL A 176 -1.02 2.97 -7.87
N GLY A 177 -0.11 2.74 -8.81
CA GLY A 177 1.33 2.81 -8.63
C GLY A 177 1.93 1.58 -7.96
N ALA A 178 1.20 0.47 -7.83
CA ALA A 178 1.73 -0.80 -7.33
C ALA A 178 2.90 -1.30 -8.16
N ASN A 179 2.88 -1.08 -9.48
CA ASN A 179 4.00 -1.46 -10.34
C ASN A 179 5.23 -0.54 -10.14
N TYR A 180 5.12 0.54 -9.35
CA TYR A 180 6.25 1.38 -8.94
C TYR A 180 6.87 0.90 -7.62
N PHE A 181 6.06 0.57 -6.60
CA PHE A 181 6.59 0.23 -5.27
C PHE A 181 6.81 -1.27 -5.05
N LEU A 182 5.99 -2.16 -5.64
CA LEU A 182 6.18 -3.61 -5.49
C LEU A 182 7.56 -4.08 -5.98
N PRO A 183 8.09 -3.63 -7.13
CA PRO A 183 9.42 -4.06 -7.59
C PRO A 183 10.58 -3.55 -6.72
N LYS A 184 10.32 -2.62 -5.78
CA LYS A 184 11.31 -2.08 -4.83
C LYS A 184 11.30 -2.80 -3.48
N LEU A 185 10.36 -3.70 -3.24
CA LEU A 185 10.39 -4.57 -2.07
C LEU A 185 11.56 -5.55 -2.18
N ASP A 186 12.03 -6.04 -1.03
CA ASP A 186 13.17 -6.94 -1.00
C ASP A 186 12.92 -8.23 -1.79
N GLY A 187 13.92 -8.60 -2.59
CA GLY A 187 13.89 -9.81 -3.42
C GLY A 187 12.67 -9.86 -4.37
N ALA A 188 11.91 -10.94 -4.29
CA ALA A 188 10.74 -11.18 -5.14
C ALA A 188 9.39 -11.03 -4.41
N ILE A 189 9.37 -10.46 -3.19
CA ILE A 189 8.13 -10.28 -2.40
C ILE A 189 7.08 -9.51 -3.21
N GLY A 190 7.47 -8.41 -3.87
CA GLY A 190 6.52 -7.62 -4.65
C GLY A 190 5.89 -8.39 -5.81
N THR A 191 6.65 -9.26 -6.48
CA THR A 191 6.11 -10.13 -7.54
C THR A 191 5.20 -11.21 -6.96
N TYR A 192 5.55 -11.78 -5.80
CA TYR A 192 4.67 -12.70 -5.08
C TYR A 192 3.32 -12.06 -4.77
N LEU A 193 3.31 -10.87 -4.17
CA LEU A 193 2.08 -10.15 -3.82
C LEU A 193 1.27 -9.75 -5.06
N ALA A 194 1.94 -9.27 -6.13
CA ALA A 194 1.29 -8.87 -7.37
C ALA A 194 0.53 -10.02 -8.06
N LEU A 195 1.12 -11.22 -8.08
CA LEU A 195 0.55 -12.36 -8.82
C LEU A 195 -0.48 -13.12 -7.99
N THR A 196 -0.17 -13.40 -6.73
CA THR A 196 -1.03 -14.21 -5.86
C THR A 196 -2.22 -13.43 -5.32
N GLY A 197 -2.05 -12.12 -5.10
CA GLY A 197 -2.97 -11.30 -4.32
C GLY A 197 -3.03 -11.71 -2.84
N ALA A 198 -1.98 -12.35 -2.33
CA ALA A 198 -1.86 -12.74 -0.93
C ALA A 198 -1.89 -11.52 -0.02
N SER A 199 -2.46 -11.71 1.18
CA SER A 199 -2.52 -10.66 2.20
C SER A 199 -1.32 -10.67 3.12
N LEU A 200 -0.84 -9.48 3.48
CA LEU A 200 0.03 -9.27 4.63
C LEU A 200 -0.77 -8.62 5.75
N ASP A 201 -0.69 -9.22 6.93
CA ASP A 201 -1.48 -8.82 8.08
C ASP A 201 -0.59 -8.16 9.14
N GLY A 202 -1.11 -7.10 9.76
CA GLY A 202 -0.51 -6.40 10.88
C GLY A 202 0.96 -6.03 10.69
N ARG A 203 1.81 -6.50 11.60
CA ARG A 203 3.24 -6.18 11.63
C ARG A 203 4.01 -6.68 10.40
N ALA A 204 3.53 -7.71 9.70
CA ALA A 204 4.18 -8.17 8.48
C ALA A 204 4.21 -7.08 7.39
N VAL A 205 3.21 -6.18 7.38
CA VAL A 205 3.18 -5.02 6.46
C VAL A 205 4.33 -4.07 6.76
N PHE A 206 4.65 -3.86 8.04
CA PHE A 206 5.79 -3.06 8.49
C PHE A 206 7.14 -3.76 8.22
N GLU A 207 7.26 -5.05 8.57
CA GLU A 207 8.50 -5.82 8.41
C GLU A 207 8.95 -5.96 6.94
N HIS A 208 7.99 -5.98 6.02
CA HIS A 208 8.24 -6.04 4.57
C HIS A 208 8.33 -4.66 3.90
N GLY A 209 8.31 -3.56 4.66
CA GLY A 209 8.55 -2.20 4.15
C GLY A 209 7.34 -1.52 3.49
N LEU A 210 6.18 -2.18 3.45
CA LEU A 210 4.93 -1.60 2.95
C LEU A 210 4.35 -0.55 3.91
N ALA A 211 4.60 -0.70 5.22
CA ALA A 211 4.41 0.33 6.22
C ALA A 211 5.77 0.81 6.76
N THR A 212 5.87 2.11 7.09
CA THR A 212 7.07 2.67 7.71
C THR A 212 7.06 2.53 9.23
N HIS A 213 5.89 2.42 9.86
CA HIS A 213 5.76 2.30 11.31
C HIS A 213 4.67 1.28 11.69
N PHE A 214 4.77 0.78 12.92
CA PHE A 214 3.75 -0.06 13.53
C PHE A 214 3.29 0.54 14.87
N VAL A 215 2.02 0.96 14.93
CA VAL A 215 1.41 1.57 16.12
C VAL A 215 0.12 0.83 16.45
N PRO A 216 -0.06 0.33 17.68
CA PRO A 216 -1.30 -0.33 18.07
C PRO A 216 -2.51 0.59 17.87
N SER A 217 -3.61 0.05 17.35
CA SER A 217 -4.83 0.82 17.04
C SER A 217 -5.32 1.64 18.23
N SER A 218 -5.19 1.11 19.46
CA SER A 218 -5.57 1.79 20.70
C SER A 218 -4.76 3.06 21.00
N ARG A 219 -3.56 3.20 20.44
CA ARG A 219 -2.68 4.37 20.64
C ARG A 219 -2.84 5.43 19.55
N VAL A 220 -3.48 5.10 18.42
CA VAL A 220 -3.68 6.03 17.30
C VAL A 220 -4.35 7.35 17.71
N PRO A 221 -5.42 7.39 18.54
CA PRO A 221 -6.02 8.66 18.95
C PRO A 221 -5.05 9.58 19.72
N GLN A 222 -4.18 9.01 20.55
CA GLN A 222 -3.19 9.77 21.29
C GLN A 222 -2.11 10.33 20.35
N LEU A 223 -1.60 9.50 19.43
CA LEU A 223 -0.65 9.94 18.40
C LEU A 223 -1.20 11.12 17.59
N LEU A 224 -2.47 11.06 17.18
CA LEU A 224 -3.10 12.17 16.45
C LEU A 224 -3.17 13.46 17.27
N GLY A 225 -3.38 13.35 18.59
CA GLY A 225 -3.34 14.47 19.52
C GLY A 225 -1.96 15.11 19.61
N GLU A 226 -0.91 14.30 19.72
CA GLU A 226 0.48 14.78 19.75
C GLU A 226 0.86 15.48 18.44
N LEU A 227 0.56 14.87 17.29
CA LEU A 227 0.84 15.47 15.98
C LEU A 227 0.10 16.80 15.78
N ALA A 228 -1.15 16.90 16.24
CA ALA A 228 -1.96 18.12 16.17
C ALA A 228 -1.36 19.30 16.95
N SER A 229 -0.54 19.02 17.97
CA SER A 229 0.09 20.03 18.82
C SER A 229 1.37 20.65 18.25
N PHE A 230 1.85 20.17 17.10
CA PHE A 230 3.12 20.64 16.54
C PHE A 230 3.02 22.05 15.97
N ASP A 231 3.87 22.96 16.47
CA ASP A 231 4.07 24.27 15.85
C ASP A 231 4.80 24.16 14.50
N GLU A 232 5.92 23.41 14.48
CA GLU A 232 6.75 23.17 13.29
C GLU A 232 7.02 21.66 13.15
N PRO A 233 6.32 20.96 12.24
CA PRO A 233 6.39 19.51 12.11
C PRO A 233 7.38 19.09 11.02
N THR A 234 8.68 19.06 11.34
CA THR A 234 9.68 18.49 10.42
C THR A 234 9.46 16.98 10.26
N PRO A 235 9.82 16.37 9.11
CA PRO A 235 9.72 14.93 8.91
C PRO A 235 10.43 14.11 10.01
N GLU A 236 11.59 14.56 10.48
CA GLU A 236 12.35 13.90 11.54
C GLU A 236 11.61 13.93 12.89
N ARG A 237 10.95 15.04 13.21
CA ARG A 237 10.15 15.18 14.44
C ARG A 237 8.87 14.33 14.38
N ILE A 238 8.22 14.28 13.22
CA ILE A 238 7.07 13.39 12.99
C ILE A 238 7.52 11.94 13.16
N ASN A 239 8.63 11.55 12.52
CA ASN A 239 9.20 10.20 12.65
C ASN A 239 9.47 9.83 14.11
N SER A 240 10.25 10.64 14.84
CA SER A 240 10.60 10.34 16.24
C SER A 240 9.37 10.20 17.12
N THR A 241 8.35 11.04 16.89
CA THR A 241 7.09 10.98 17.65
C THR A 241 6.32 9.71 17.34
N ILE A 242 6.23 9.28 16.07
CA ILE A 242 5.56 8.02 15.73
C ILE A 242 6.29 6.83 16.36
N GLU A 243 7.63 6.84 16.40
CA GLU A 243 8.45 5.79 17.05
C GLU A 243 8.15 5.68 18.55
N GLU A 244 7.85 6.77 19.26
CA GLU A 244 7.45 6.73 20.69
C GLU A 244 6.14 5.94 20.92
N PHE A 245 5.30 5.82 19.89
CA PHE A 245 4.06 5.05 19.96
C PHE A 245 4.20 3.60 19.50
N TYR A 246 5.42 3.16 19.15
CA TYR A 246 5.68 1.80 18.65
C TYR A 246 5.09 0.72 19.57
N GLY A 247 4.43 -0.24 18.93
CA GLY A 247 3.92 -1.42 19.62
C GLY A 247 4.96 -2.52 19.63
N GLU A 248 5.53 -2.85 20.79
CA GLU A 248 6.37 -4.04 20.94
C GLU A 248 5.61 -5.31 20.56
N ARG A 249 6.36 -6.33 20.14
CA ARG A 249 5.78 -7.63 19.78
C ARG A 249 5.23 -8.31 21.02
N SER A 250 3.95 -8.69 20.99
CA SER A 250 3.38 -9.49 22.08
C SER A 250 3.71 -10.98 21.89
N ALA A 251 3.72 -11.75 22.98
CA ALA A 251 4.08 -13.18 22.93
C ALA A 251 3.06 -14.03 22.14
N ASP A 252 1.83 -13.54 22.01
CA ASP A 252 0.72 -14.13 21.26
C ASP A 252 0.60 -13.60 19.83
N GLU A 253 1.42 -12.63 19.43
CA GLU A 253 1.41 -12.08 18.08
C GLU A 253 1.93 -13.13 17.08
N GLN A 254 1.11 -13.44 16.08
CA GLN A 254 1.48 -14.42 15.06
C GLN A 254 2.65 -13.88 14.22
N GLY A 255 3.68 -14.71 14.05
CA GLY A 255 4.86 -14.35 13.26
C GLY A 255 4.55 -14.16 11.78
N ASN A 256 5.47 -13.50 11.08
CA ASN A 256 5.39 -13.27 9.64
C ASN A 256 5.56 -14.56 8.84
N ALA A 257 4.66 -14.83 7.89
CA ALA A 257 4.67 -16.07 7.11
C ALA A 257 5.81 -16.12 6.07
N ILE A 258 6.40 -14.98 5.71
CA ILE A 258 7.41 -14.87 4.65
C ILE A 258 8.78 -14.51 5.24
N VAL A 259 9.34 -15.41 6.04
CA VAL A 259 10.69 -15.31 6.64
C VAL A 259 11.47 -16.61 6.43
N GLY A 260 12.79 -16.58 6.64
CA GLY A 260 13.62 -17.78 6.63
C GLY A 260 13.52 -18.59 5.33
N ASP A 261 13.30 -19.90 5.42
CA ASP A 261 13.25 -20.79 4.25
C ASP A 261 12.09 -20.48 3.30
N ILE A 262 10.93 -20.05 3.82
CA ILE A 262 9.81 -19.64 2.96
C ILE A 262 10.18 -18.37 2.19
N ARG A 263 10.85 -17.42 2.84
CA ARG A 263 11.35 -16.20 2.19
C ARG A 263 12.37 -16.51 1.08
N VAL A 264 13.25 -17.49 1.27
CA VAL A 264 14.17 -17.98 0.23
C VAL A 264 13.41 -18.67 -0.92
N ALA A 265 12.38 -19.45 -0.60
CA ALA A 265 11.54 -20.11 -1.60
C ALA A 265 10.75 -19.10 -2.45
N VAL A 266 10.25 -18.01 -1.83
CA VAL A 266 9.63 -16.88 -2.55
C VAL A 266 10.60 -16.26 -3.56
N ASP A 267 11.83 -15.94 -3.15
CA ASP A 267 12.83 -15.38 -4.07
C ASP A 267 13.14 -16.33 -5.23
N THR A 268 13.24 -17.62 -4.93
CA THR A 268 13.55 -18.65 -5.93
C THR A 268 12.44 -18.78 -6.97
N ALA A 269 11.18 -18.86 -6.52
CA ALA A 269 10.04 -19.05 -7.40
C ALA A 269 9.67 -17.78 -8.15
N PHE A 270 9.53 -16.64 -7.45
CA PHE A 270 9.02 -15.40 -8.04
C PHE A 270 10.10 -14.51 -8.66
N GLY A 271 11.37 -14.90 -8.52
CA GLY A 271 12.50 -14.34 -9.28
C GLY A 271 12.60 -14.86 -10.72
N ARG A 272 11.77 -15.82 -11.12
CA ARG A 272 11.76 -16.38 -12.48
C ARG A 272 11.22 -15.37 -13.51
N SER A 273 11.55 -15.62 -14.78
CA SER A 273 11.34 -14.65 -15.88
C SER A 273 9.94 -14.68 -16.49
N SER A 274 9.15 -15.74 -16.30
CA SER A 274 7.80 -15.88 -16.85
C SER A 274 6.90 -16.62 -15.87
N VAL A 275 5.58 -16.51 -16.04
CA VAL A 275 4.59 -17.17 -15.18
C VAL A 275 4.75 -18.68 -15.21
N GLU A 276 5.03 -19.28 -16.38
CA GLU A 276 5.27 -20.71 -16.54
C GLU A 276 6.43 -21.18 -15.67
N LYS A 277 7.56 -20.47 -15.72
CA LYS A 277 8.74 -20.80 -14.91
C LYS A 277 8.49 -20.61 -13.41
N ILE A 278 7.63 -19.67 -13.03
CA ILE A 278 7.19 -19.51 -11.63
C ILE A 278 6.42 -20.76 -11.19
N LEU A 279 5.45 -21.23 -12.00
CA LEU A 279 4.64 -22.42 -11.70
C LEU A 279 5.49 -23.70 -11.68
N GLU A 280 6.44 -23.85 -12.61
CA GLU A 280 7.42 -24.94 -12.60
C GLU A 280 8.24 -24.93 -11.30
N SER A 281 8.79 -23.77 -10.92
CA SER A 281 9.56 -23.64 -9.69
C SER A 281 8.74 -23.92 -8.42
N LEU A 282 7.47 -23.54 -8.38
CA LEU A 282 6.57 -23.89 -7.27
C LEU A 282 6.24 -25.39 -7.23
N THR A 283 6.13 -26.03 -8.40
CA THR A 283 5.92 -27.47 -8.52
C THR A 283 7.13 -28.24 -7.97
N GLU A 284 8.35 -27.80 -8.29
CA GLU A 284 9.58 -28.35 -7.72
C GLU A 284 9.63 -28.16 -6.19
N LEU A 285 9.37 -26.94 -5.71
CA LEU A 285 9.39 -26.60 -4.28
C LEU A 285 8.30 -27.34 -3.48
N SER A 286 7.21 -27.76 -4.12
CA SER A 286 6.18 -28.61 -3.51
C SER A 286 6.70 -30.00 -3.11
N GLY A 287 7.84 -30.43 -3.65
CA GLY A 287 8.59 -31.63 -3.27
C GLY A 287 9.78 -31.36 -2.34
N SER A 288 9.91 -30.15 -1.77
CA SER A 288 10.99 -29.79 -0.85
C SER A 288 11.04 -30.71 0.38
N SER A 289 12.25 -30.93 0.90
CA SER A 289 12.48 -31.65 2.16
C SER A 289 12.03 -30.86 3.39
N SER A 290 11.89 -29.53 3.26
CA SER A 290 11.26 -28.68 4.29
C SER A 290 9.75 -28.73 4.15
N GLU A 291 9.05 -29.32 5.12
CA GLU A 291 7.59 -29.43 5.14
C GLU A 291 6.90 -28.07 5.07
N ALA A 292 7.46 -27.05 5.72
CA ALA A 292 6.95 -25.69 5.68
C ALA A 292 7.00 -25.11 4.26
N VAL A 293 8.13 -25.26 3.55
CA VAL A 293 8.28 -24.81 2.16
C VAL A 293 7.38 -25.58 1.22
N ALA A 294 7.31 -26.92 1.36
CA ALA A 294 6.45 -27.75 0.53
C ALA A 294 4.96 -27.41 0.70
N THR A 295 4.52 -27.13 1.93
CA THR A 295 3.14 -26.73 2.23
C THR A 295 2.82 -25.35 1.64
N TRP A 296 3.71 -24.37 1.85
CA TRP A 296 3.56 -23.03 1.27
C TRP A 296 3.52 -23.07 -0.26
N ALA A 297 4.41 -23.84 -0.90
CA ALA A 297 4.47 -23.93 -2.35
C ALA A 297 3.20 -24.54 -2.95
N LYS A 298 2.67 -25.62 -2.34
CA LYS A 298 1.40 -26.25 -2.75
C LYS A 298 0.23 -25.28 -2.62
N ALA A 299 0.14 -24.56 -1.50
CA ALA A 299 -0.91 -23.57 -1.27
C ALA A 299 -0.84 -22.42 -2.29
N THR A 300 0.36 -21.90 -2.51
CA THR A 300 0.61 -20.81 -3.49
C THR A 300 0.29 -21.24 -4.91
N LEU A 301 0.66 -22.47 -5.30
CA LEU A 301 0.34 -23.03 -6.61
C LEU A 301 -1.18 -23.18 -6.80
N ALA A 302 -1.89 -23.66 -5.78
CA ALA A 302 -3.34 -23.75 -5.80
C ALA A 302 -4.01 -22.36 -5.95
N GLU A 303 -3.48 -21.33 -5.27
CA GLU A 303 -3.99 -19.96 -5.40
C GLU A 303 -3.77 -19.38 -6.80
N LEU A 304 -2.56 -19.53 -7.37
CA LEU A 304 -2.27 -19.04 -8.72
C LEU A 304 -3.13 -19.73 -9.78
N ASN A 305 -3.42 -21.02 -9.61
CA ASN A 305 -4.32 -21.76 -10.50
C ASN A 305 -5.75 -21.21 -10.49
N LEU A 306 -6.18 -20.46 -9.48
CA LEU A 306 -7.49 -19.82 -9.45
C LEU A 306 -7.52 -18.45 -10.15
N ARG A 307 -6.36 -17.86 -10.47
CA ARG A 307 -6.27 -16.53 -11.09
C ARG A 307 -6.50 -16.57 -12.60
N SER A 308 -6.82 -15.41 -13.17
CA SER A 308 -6.86 -15.24 -14.63
C SER A 308 -5.46 -15.42 -15.21
N PRO A 309 -5.27 -16.31 -16.20
CA PRO A 309 -4.00 -16.45 -16.92
C PRO A 309 -3.54 -15.11 -17.54
N THR A 310 -4.47 -14.36 -18.14
CA THR A 310 -4.21 -13.03 -18.71
C THR A 310 -3.66 -12.07 -17.67
N SER A 311 -4.33 -11.97 -16.51
CA SER A 311 -3.93 -11.09 -15.41
C SER A 311 -2.55 -11.42 -14.87
N LEU A 312 -2.20 -12.70 -14.77
CA LEU A 312 -0.88 -13.10 -14.29
C LEU A 312 0.24 -12.63 -15.24
N VAL A 313 0.05 -12.80 -16.55
CA VAL A 313 1.04 -12.37 -17.55
C VAL A 313 1.16 -10.84 -17.57
N VAL A 314 0.04 -10.11 -17.60
CA VAL A 314 0.03 -8.64 -17.61
C VAL A 314 0.63 -8.09 -16.31
N ALA A 315 0.29 -8.65 -15.15
CA ALA A 315 0.84 -8.22 -13.86
C ALA A 315 2.35 -8.46 -13.76
N LEU A 316 2.85 -9.62 -14.20
CA LEU A 316 4.29 -9.88 -14.20
C LEU A 316 5.03 -8.88 -15.11
N GLU A 317 4.52 -8.65 -16.32
CA GLU A 317 5.10 -7.69 -17.26
C GLU A 317 5.11 -6.26 -16.70
N ALA A 318 3.99 -5.80 -16.14
CA ALA A 318 3.86 -4.46 -15.54
C ALA A 318 4.85 -4.25 -14.38
N VAL A 319 4.96 -5.21 -13.47
CA VAL A 319 5.92 -5.18 -12.35
C VAL A 319 7.36 -5.11 -12.86
N ARG A 320 7.70 -5.83 -13.94
CA ARG A 320 9.06 -5.85 -14.50
C ARG A 320 9.40 -4.53 -15.21
N ARG A 321 8.48 -3.97 -15.99
CA ARG A 321 8.65 -2.64 -16.63
C ARG A 321 8.76 -1.53 -15.58
N GLY A 322 7.85 -1.53 -14.61
CA GLY A 322 7.75 -0.49 -13.59
C GLY A 322 8.98 -0.35 -12.68
N LYS A 323 9.81 -1.40 -12.59
CA LYS A 323 11.08 -1.35 -11.85
C LYS A 323 12.03 -0.23 -12.32
N GLN A 324 11.98 0.14 -13.60
CA GLN A 324 12.87 1.15 -14.20
C GLN A 324 12.16 2.49 -14.46
N MET A 325 10.91 2.63 -14.03
CA MET A 325 10.08 3.80 -14.31
C MET A 325 9.91 4.69 -13.08
N SER A 326 9.70 5.99 -13.31
CA SER A 326 9.17 6.92 -12.32
C SER A 326 7.71 6.60 -11.98
N LEU A 327 7.19 7.16 -10.88
CA LEU A 327 5.79 6.93 -10.50
C LEU A 327 4.83 7.43 -11.59
N GLY A 328 5.11 8.59 -12.20
CA GLY A 328 4.24 9.13 -13.26
C GLY A 328 4.20 8.26 -14.52
N GLU A 329 5.36 7.72 -14.92
CA GLU A 329 5.44 6.76 -16.04
C GLU A 329 4.69 5.46 -15.73
N VAL A 330 4.80 4.96 -14.49
CA VAL A 330 4.04 3.78 -14.05
C VAL A 330 2.54 4.03 -14.08
N LEU A 331 2.07 5.14 -13.52
CA LEU A 331 0.64 5.47 -13.51
C LEU A 331 0.10 5.63 -14.94
N GLN A 332 0.89 6.21 -15.86
CA GLN A 332 0.51 6.31 -17.26
C GLN A 332 0.46 4.94 -17.97
N MET A 333 1.38 4.03 -17.65
CA MET A 333 1.34 2.65 -18.11
C MET A 333 0.11 1.91 -17.57
N GLU A 334 -0.19 2.07 -16.28
CA GLU A 334 -1.37 1.49 -15.63
C GLU A 334 -2.67 2.05 -16.22
N MET A 335 -2.72 3.35 -16.58
CA MET A 335 -3.85 3.94 -17.30
C MET A 335 -4.10 3.26 -18.66
N GLY A 336 -3.01 2.90 -19.35
CA GLY A 336 -3.09 2.09 -20.57
C GLY A 336 -3.69 0.72 -20.29
N ILE A 337 -3.18 0.00 -19.30
CA ILE A 337 -3.66 -1.33 -18.92
C ILE A 337 -5.16 -1.29 -18.53
N ALA A 338 -5.57 -0.32 -17.71
CA ALA A 338 -6.95 -0.08 -17.32
C ALA A 338 -7.85 0.12 -18.55
N THR A 339 -7.41 0.97 -19.48
CA THR A 339 -8.13 1.25 -20.72
C THR A 339 -8.24 0.02 -21.60
N ALA A 340 -7.17 -0.79 -21.70
CA ALA A 340 -7.17 -2.01 -22.48
C ALA A 340 -8.16 -3.05 -21.94
N PHE A 341 -8.20 -3.26 -20.62
CA PHE A 341 -9.21 -4.13 -19.99
C PHE A 341 -10.65 -3.64 -20.25
N LEU A 342 -10.89 -2.32 -20.18
CA LEU A 342 -12.21 -1.73 -20.44
C LEU A 342 -12.61 -1.70 -21.92
N SER A 343 -11.63 -1.76 -22.82
CA SER A 343 -11.82 -1.65 -24.28
C SER A 343 -11.79 -3.00 -25.01
N GLY A 344 -11.82 -4.11 -24.27
CA GLY A 344 -11.93 -5.46 -24.84
C GLY A 344 -10.61 -6.18 -25.08
N GLY A 345 -9.50 -5.69 -24.50
CA GLY A 345 -8.21 -6.39 -24.53
C GLY A 345 -8.25 -7.74 -23.78
N SER A 346 -9.18 -7.89 -22.83
CA SER A 346 -9.53 -9.17 -22.22
C SER A 346 -10.94 -9.12 -21.60
N PRO A 347 -11.73 -10.21 -21.67
CA PRO A 347 -13.02 -10.28 -20.97
C PRO A 347 -12.86 -10.52 -19.45
N ASP A 348 -11.67 -10.89 -18.99
CA ASP A 348 -11.46 -11.44 -17.64
C ASP A 348 -11.83 -10.46 -16.53
N PHE A 349 -11.61 -9.15 -16.72
CA PHE A 349 -11.96 -8.16 -15.69
C PHE A 349 -13.48 -8.16 -15.41
N LYS A 350 -14.30 -8.20 -16.46
CA LYS A 350 -15.75 -8.31 -16.32
C LYS A 350 -16.15 -9.65 -15.70
N THR A 351 -15.56 -10.74 -16.18
CA THR A 351 -15.83 -12.10 -15.68
C THR A 351 -15.52 -12.21 -14.19
N GLY A 352 -14.37 -11.73 -13.76
CA GLY A 352 -13.88 -11.85 -12.40
C GLY A 352 -14.64 -10.97 -11.41
N VAL A 353 -14.90 -9.70 -11.77
CA VAL A 353 -15.73 -8.81 -10.95
C VAL A 353 -17.14 -9.38 -10.78
N THR A 354 -17.76 -9.86 -11.86
CA THR A 354 -19.11 -10.47 -11.80
C THR A 354 -19.09 -11.69 -10.87
N ALA A 355 -18.15 -12.62 -11.08
CA ALA A 355 -18.06 -13.83 -10.29
C ALA A 355 -17.81 -13.56 -8.79
N VAL A 356 -16.84 -12.71 -8.47
CA VAL A 356 -16.35 -12.54 -7.08
C VAL A 356 -17.20 -11.56 -6.28
N LEU A 357 -17.68 -10.47 -6.89
CA LEU A 357 -18.36 -9.40 -6.16
C LEU A 357 -19.89 -9.47 -6.30
N ILE A 358 -20.39 -9.81 -7.49
CA ILE A 358 -21.83 -9.89 -7.77
C ILE A 358 -22.38 -11.26 -7.38
N ASP A 359 -21.85 -12.33 -7.99
CA ASP A 359 -22.28 -13.71 -7.75
C ASP A 359 -21.74 -14.28 -6.43
N LYS A 360 -20.70 -13.64 -5.88
CA LYS A 360 -20.05 -13.99 -4.60
C LYS A 360 -19.59 -15.43 -4.55
N ILE A 361 -19.10 -15.97 -5.66
CA ILE A 361 -18.46 -17.29 -5.65
C ILE A 361 -17.16 -17.21 -4.84
N ARG A 362 -16.99 -18.12 -3.88
CA ARG A 362 -15.84 -18.12 -2.95
C ARG A 362 -14.83 -19.19 -3.27
N ASP A 363 -15.31 -20.38 -3.64
CA ASP A 363 -14.50 -21.59 -3.79
C ASP A 363 -14.55 -22.16 -5.22
N ALA A 364 -14.87 -21.31 -6.20
CA ALA A 364 -14.91 -21.68 -7.61
C ALA A 364 -14.06 -20.73 -8.44
N ARG A 365 -13.39 -21.31 -9.44
CA ARG A 365 -12.59 -20.57 -10.42
C ARG A 365 -13.53 -19.91 -11.42
N PRO A 366 -13.46 -18.57 -11.63
CA PRO A 366 -14.23 -17.92 -12.68
C PRO A 366 -13.90 -18.49 -14.07
N ALA A 367 -14.84 -18.37 -15.00
CA ALA A 367 -14.70 -18.88 -16.37
C ALA A 367 -13.80 -17.95 -17.21
N TRP A 368 -12.51 -17.92 -16.89
CA TRP A 368 -11.50 -17.10 -17.57
C TRP A 368 -11.40 -17.45 -19.06
N SER A 369 -11.08 -16.46 -19.88
CA SER A 369 -10.86 -16.62 -21.32
C SER A 369 -9.66 -15.76 -21.75
N PRO A 370 -8.51 -16.37 -22.08
CA PRO A 370 -8.24 -17.81 -22.12
C PRO A 370 -8.26 -18.49 -20.75
N ASN A 371 -8.55 -19.80 -20.75
CA ASN A 371 -8.76 -20.56 -19.52
C ASN A 371 -7.44 -21.05 -18.91
N THR A 372 -6.41 -21.23 -19.73
CA THR A 372 -5.08 -21.74 -19.35
C THR A 372 -3.97 -20.82 -19.87
N LEU A 373 -2.74 -20.97 -19.35
CA LEU A 373 -1.59 -20.16 -19.82
C LEU A 373 -1.13 -20.60 -21.21
N GLU A 374 -1.28 -21.89 -21.53
CA GLU A 374 -0.90 -22.48 -22.81
C GLU A 374 -1.73 -21.94 -23.98
N GLU A 375 -2.94 -21.47 -23.70
CA GLU A 375 -3.82 -20.82 -24.68
C GLU A 375 -3.40 -19.37 -24.99
N ILE A 376 -2.50 -18.77 -24.21
CA ILE A 376 -2.06 -17.38 -24.40
C ILE A 376 -0.92 -17.30 -25.42
N ASN A 377 -1.13 -16.51 -26.47
CA ASN A 377 -0.01 -15.95 -27.23
C ASN A 377 0.56 -14.74 -26.46
N GLN A 378 1.62 -14.97 -25.68
CA GLN A 378 2.16 -13.93 -24.79
C GLN A 378 2.64 -12.70 -25.54
N THR A 379 3.25 -12.88 -26.72
CA THR A 379 3.74 -11.76 -27.52
C THR A 379 2.60 -10.84 -27.94
N GLU A 380 1.53 -11.41 -28.50
CA GLU A 380 0.37 -10.61 -28.93
C GLU A 380 -0.41 -10.02 -27.74
N LEU A 381 -0.48 -10.75 -26.62
CA LEU A 381 -1.07 -10.23 -25.39
C LEU A 381 -0.30 -9.01 -24.86
N ILE A 382 1.03 -9.11 -24.76
CA ILE A 382 1.86 -7.98 -24.28
C ILE A 382 1.71 -6.78 -25.21
N LYS A 383 1.75 -6.96 -26.53
CA LYS A 383 1.51 -5.87 -27.47
C LYS A 383 0.15 -5.21 -27.24
N SER A 384 -0.90 -6.03 -27.04
CA SER A 384 -2.27 -5.53 -26.86
C SER A 384 -2.42 -4.62 -25.64
N PHE A 385 -1.64 -4.84 -24.58
CA PHE A 385 -1.73 -4.09 -23.33
C PHE A 385 -0.69 -2.98 -23.17
N PHE A 386 0.44 -3.07 -23.87
CA PHE A 386 1.59 -2.20 -23.60
C PHE A 386 2.16 -1.44 -24.81
N ASP A 387 1.82 -1.82 -26.04
CA ASP A 387 2.34 -1.13 -27.22
C ASP A 387 1.44 0.05 -27.60
N SER A 388 2.04 1.22 -27.85
CA SER A 388 1.31 2.48 -28.07
C SER A 388 0.39 2.48 -29.30
N ASP A 389 0.60 1.57 -30.25
CA ASP A 389 -0.23 1.40 -31.45
C ASP A 389 -1.35 0.34 -31.28
N SER A 390 -1.48 -0.25 -30.09
CA SER A 390 -2.58 -1.15 -29.78
C SER A 390 -3.93 -0.44 -29.90
N GLN A 391 -4.85 -1.05 -30.64
CA GLN A 391 -6.23 -0.56 -30.75
C GLN A 391 -6.96 -0.44 -29.41
N PHE A 392 -6.55 -1.23 -28.40
CA PHE A 392 -7.17 -1.22 -27.07
C PHE A 392 -6.73 -0.03 -26.22
N LEU A 393 -5.67 0.68 -26.65
CA LEU A 393 -5.12 1.85 -25.98
C LEU A 393 -5.57 3.17 -26.64
N ASN A 394 -6.29 3.13 -27.76
CA ASN A 394 -6.70 4.31 -28.56
C ASN A 394 -7.42 5.40 -27.74
N ASN A 395 -8.19 5.01 -26.73
CA ASN A 395 -8.96 5.95 -25.89
C ASN A 395 -8.30 6.17 -24.51
N SER A 396 -7.05 5.75 -24.32
CA SER A 396 -6.34 5.93 -23.06
C SER A 396 -6.04 7.43 -22.88
N PRO A 397 -6.54 8.07 -21.82
CA PRO A 397 -6.23 9.46 -21.56
C PRO A 397 -4.77 9.61 -21.13
N SER A 398 -4.22 10.79 -21.39
CA SER A 398 -3.01 11.25 -20.70
C SER A 398 -3.37 11.73 -19.30
N LEU A 399 -2.55 11.35 -18.32
CA LEU A 399 -2.71 11.79 -16.94
C LEU A 399 -2.05 13.18 -16.74
N GLU A 400 -2.64 14.01 -15.89
CA GLU A 400 -2.11 15.31 -15.51
C GLU A 400 -1.16 15.16 -14.30
N LEU A 401 0.11 14.83 -14.57
CA LEU A 401 1.12 14.50 -13.55
C LEU A 401 2.35 15.43 -13.65
N PRO A 402 2.32 16.65 -13.07
CA PRO A 402 3.40 17.62 -13.21
C PRO A 402 4.73 17.10 -12.62
N GLN A 403 5.74 16.92 -13.46
CA GLN A 403 7.03 16.31 -13.10
C GLN A 403 7.77 17.10 -12.01
N GLU A 404 7.59 18.42 -11.97
CA GLU A 404 8.20 19.30 -10.96
C GLU A 404 7.77 18.92 -9.55
N ARG A 405 6.50 18.51 -9.37
CA ARG A 405 5.99 18.06 -8.07
C ARG A 405 6.69 16.78 -7.61
N TRP A 406 6.94 15.86 -8.54
CA TRP A 406 7.65 14.62 -8.24
C TRP A 406 9.11 14.85 -7.86
N ILE A 407 9.81 15.73 -8.58
CA ILE A 407 11.21 16.07 -8.26
C ILE A 407 11.30 16.64 -6.83
N GLY A 408 10.45 17.60 -6.48
CA GLY A 408 10.41 18.16 -5.12
C GLY A 408 10.10 17.11 -4.06
N ALA A 409 9.17 16.19 -4.32
CA ALA A 409 8.86 15.11 -3.38
C ALA A 409 10.05 14.16 -3.13
N GLN A 410 10.88 13.89 -4.15
CA GLN A 410 12.07 13.05 -4.02
C GLN A 410 13.19 13.75 -3.24
N GLU A 411 13.34 15.07 -3.36
CA GLU A 411 14.33 15.85 -2.58
C GLU A 411 14.09 15.76 -1.07
N HIS A 412 12.84 15.51 -0.64
CA HIS A 412 12.47 15.30 0.75
C HIS A 412 12.68 13.85 1.25
N GLY A 413 13.38 13.02 0.45
CA GLY A 413 13.86 11.68 0.81
C GLY A 413 12.97 10.51 0.37
N GLY A 414 11.87 10.77 -0.34
CA GLY A 414 10.98 9.75 -0.89
C GLY A 414 10.21 8.93 0.17
N SER A 415 9.34 8.04 -0.31
CA SER A 415 8.42 7.26 0.55
C SER A 415 9.11 6.18 1.39
N MET A 416 10.36 5.83 1.09
CA MET A 416 11.09 4.75 1.80
C MET A 416 12.02 5.26 2.90
N LYS A 417 12.23 6.58 3.05
CA LYS A 417 13.18 7.17 4.01
C LYS A 417 13.03 6.65 5.45
N PHE A 418 11.79 6.46 5.89
CA PHE A 418 11.47 6.07 7.26
C PHE A 418 11.06 4.59 7.39
N ALA A 419 11.24 3.78 6.34
CA ALA A 419 11.01 2.34 6.40
C ALA A 419 12.17 1.62 7.13
N LEU A 420 12.04 0.31 7.31
CA LEU A 420 13.16 -0.55 7.70
C LEU A 420 14.23 -0.59 6.58
N PRO A 421 15.50 -0.90 6.91
CA PRO A 421 16.55 -0.91 5.91
C PRO A 421 16.31 -2.05 4.91
N SER A 422 16.56 -1.78 3.62
CA SER A 422 16.40 -2.79 2.57
C SER A 422 17.51 -3.84 2.60
N GLU A 423 17.26 -5.01 2.04
CA GLU A 423 18.29 -6.04 1.85
C GLU A 423 19.47 -5.51 1.03
N GLU A 424 19.22 -4.66 0.03
CA GLU A 424 20.27 -4.03 -0.77
C GLU A 424 21.14 -3.08 0.07
N GLU A 425 20.52 -2.25 0.94
CA GLU A 425 21.27 -1.35 1.82
C GLU A 425 22.17 -2.13 2.78
N ILE A 426 21.64 -3.22 3.35
CA ILE A 426 22.38 -4.13 4.23
C ILE A 426 23.53 -4.80 3.48
N GLU A 427 23.28 -5.32 2.27
CA GLU A 427 24.30 -5.93 1.42
C GLU A 427 25.46 -4.97 1.16
N ARG A 428 25.15 -3.72 0.79
CA ARG A 428 26.18 -2.71 0.50
C ARG A 428 27.03 -2.39 1.72
N ILE A 429 26.42 -2.33 2.92
CA ILE A 429 27.19 -2.13 4.16
C ILE A 429 28.13 -3.31 4.40
N VAL A 430 27.62 -4.55 4.34
CA VAL A 430 28.38 -5.78 4.57
C VAL A 430 29.51 -5.95 3.56
N ARG A 431 29.28 -5.60 2.28
CA ARG A 431 30.29 -5.68 1.21
C ARG A 431 31.28 -4.51 1.20
N GLY A 432 31.07 -3.48 2.02
CA GLY A 432 31.94 -2.30 2.04
C GLY A 432 31.72 -1.31 0.89
N THR A 433 30.60 -1.42 0.14
CA THR A 433 30.29 -0.56 -1.03
C THR A 433 29.30 0.56 -0.71
N HIS A 434 28.85 0.66 0.53
CA HIS A 434 28.05 1.77 1.02
C HIS A 434 28.95 2.93 1.48
N ALA A 435 28.52 4.19 1.28
CA ALA A 435 29.30 5.36 1.68
C ALA A 435 29.58 5.44 3.19
N GLN A 436 28.71 4.81 3.99
CA GLN A 436 28.87 4.73 5.44
C GLN A 436 29.56 3.43 5.90
N SER A 437 30.07 2.60 4.99
CA SER A 437 30.82 1.39 5.36
C SER A 437 32.15 1.74 6.05
N SER A 438 32.59 0.87 6.94
CA SER A 438 33.92 0.95 7.53
C SER A 438 34.91 0.12 6.69
N SER A 439 36.21 0.33 6.87
CA SER A 439 37.24 -0.53 6.27
C SER A 439 37.34 -1.91 6.95
N MET A 440 36.67 -2.11 8.08
CA MET A 440 36.62 -3.37 8.82
C MET A 440 35.36 -4.16 8.46
N ALA A 441 35.47 -5.49 8.53
CA ALA A 441 34.32 -6.38 8.43
C ALA A 441 33.39 -6.23 9.65
N TYR A 442 32.11 -6.58 9.48
CA TYR A 442 31.10 -6.45 10.53
C TYR A 442 30.75 -7.81 11.13
N SER A 443 30.72 -7.91 12.46
CA SER A 443 29.97 -8.99 13.12
C SER A 443 28.47 -8.68 13.05
N LEU A 444 27.62 -9.64 13.46
CA LEU A 444 26.18 -9.39 13.52
C LEU A 444 25.83 -8.23 14.48
N ASP A 445 26.46 -8.20 15.64
CA ASP A 445 26.20 -7.15 16.63
C ASP A 445 26.73 -5.78 16.16
N ASP A 446 27.85 -5.75 15.45
CA ASP A 446 28.36 -4.51 14.84
C ASP A 446 27.39 -3.97 13.78
N LEU A 447 26.84 -4.86 12.96
CA LEU A 447 25.89 -4.51 11.90
C LEU A 447 24.57 -3.96 12.50
N ILE A 448 24.04 -4.62 13.53
CA ILE A 448 22.84 -4.15 14.25
C ILE A 448 23.09 -2.77 14.85
N ASN A 449 24.21 -2.58 15.57
CA ASN A 449 24.57 -1.30 16.16
C ASN A 449 24.76 -0.19 15.12
N LYS A 450 25.32 -0.54 13.95
CA LYS A 450 25.50 0.38 12.83
C LYS A 450 24.15 0.89 12.32
N PHE A 451 23.24 -0.01 11.97
CA PHE A 451 21.92 0.36 11.45
C PHE A 451 21.05 1.06 12.49
N SER A 452 21.10 0.61 13.75
CA SER A 452 20.42 1.27 14.86
C SER A 452 20.82 2.75 14.99
N ARG A 453 22.11 3.09 14.79
CA ARG A 453 22.57 4.49 14.76
C ARG A 453 22.17 5.22 13.49
N MET A 454 22.30 4.58 12.33
CA MET A 454 21.95 5.18 11.03
C MET A 454 20.47 5.55 10.93
N MET A 455 19.60 4.78 11.57
CA MET A 455 18.15 4.92 11.50
C MET A 455 17.55 5.49 12.79
N SER A 456 18.32 6.27 13.55
CA SER A 456 17.83 6.99 14.73
C SER A 456 17.08 6.10 15.73
N GLN A 457 17.62 4.91 16.02
CA GLN A 457 17.03 3.92 16.94
C GLN A 457 15.64 3.41 16.52
N LYS A 458 15.34 3.40 15.21
CA LYS A 458 14.09 2.85 14.66
C LYS A 458 13.82 1.43 15.18
N HIS A 459 12.61 1.21 15.66
CA HIS A 459 12.18 -0.11 16.13
C HIS A 459 12.13 -1.13 14.98
N GLY A 460 12.34 -2.41 15.27
CA GLY A 460 12.33 -3.51 14.28
C GLY A 460 13.59 -3.63 13.42
N VAL A 461 14.54 -2.69 13.51
CA VAL A 461 15.82 -2.76 12.78
C VAL A 461 16.60 -4.02 13.17
N GLU A 462 16.69 -4.33 14.46
CA GLU A 462 17.41 -5.53 14.92
C GLU A 462 16.84 -6.81 14.30
N ASP A 463 15.52 -7.01 14.37
CA ASP A 463 14.84 -8.17 13.80
C ASP A 463 15.10 -8.27 12.29
N LYS A 464 15.01 -7.14 11.58
CA LYS A 464 15.30 -7.08 10.13
C LYS A 464 16.73 -7.52 9.82
N ILE A 465 17.73 -6.99 10.54
CA ILE A 465 19.14 -7.34 10.32
C ILE A 465 19.39 -8.81 10.62
N ARG A 466 18.83 -9.34 11.72
CA ARG A 466 18.99 -10.76 12.09
C ARG A 466 18.39 -11.68 11.04
N GLU A 467 17.19 -11.38 10.56
CA GLU A 467 16.48 -12.16 9.53
C GLU A 467 17.27 -12.18 8.20
N VAL A 468 17.71 -11.01 7.74
CA VAL A 468 18.47 -10.86 6.49
C VAL A 468 19.83 -11.56 6.61
N ALA A 469 20.56 -11.34 7.71
CA ALA A 469 21.87 -11.96 7.92
C ALA A 469 21.77 -13.49 7.96
N ALA A 470 20.74 -14.06 8.60
CA ALA A 470 20.55 -15.50 8.65
C ALA A 470 20.36 -16.11 7.24
N ARG A 471 19.60 -15.44 6.37
CA ARG A 471 19.36 -15.92 5.00
C ARG A 471 20.50 -15.62 4.04
N ARG A 472 21.10 -14.42 4.13
CA ARG A 472 21.97 -13.84 3.09
C ARG A 472 23.44 -13.80 3.48
N CYS A 473 23.82 -14.07 4.73
CA CYS A 473 25.22 -14.07 5.14
C CYS A 473 25.70 -15.47 5.56
N VAL A 474 27.01 -15.66 5.46
CA VAL A 474 27.76 -16.71 6.14
C VAL A 474 28.66 -16.07 7.19
N VAL A 475 28.83 -16.75 8.33
CA VAL A 475 29.72 -16.32 9.40
C VAL A 475 31.08 -16.98 9.16
N THR A 476 32.13 -16.16 9.01
CA THR A 476 33.51 -16.65 8.86
C THR A 476 34.05 -17.21 10.17
N GLU A 477 35.20 -17.89 10.14
CA GLU A 477 35.87 -18.41 11.34
C GLU A 477 36.11 -17.32 12.40
N ASP A 478 36.41 -16.10 11.95
CA ASP A 478 36.63 -14.92 12.80
C ASP A 478 35.32 -14.24 13.27
N ARG A 479 34.16 -14.86 13.02
CA ARG A 479 32.81 -14.35 13.32
C ARG A 479 32.38 -13.10 12.54
N TRP A 480 32.98 -12.87 11.37
CA TRP A 480 32.57 -11.79 10.48
C TRP A 480 31.46 -12.25 9.52
N LEU A 481 30.58 -11.33 9.17
CA LEU A 481 29.56 -11.57 8.14
C LEU A 481 30.17 -11.39 6.75
N SER A 482 29.94 -12.37 5.88
CA SER A 482 30.15 -12.26 4.45
C SER A 482 28.84 -12.56 3.72
N TRP A 483 28.48 -11.71 2.77
CA TRP A 483 27.27 -11.93 1.96
C TRP A 483 27.45 -13.17 1.06
N LYS A 484 26.41 -14.00 0.95
CA LYS A 484 26.35 -15.16 0.06
C LYS A 484 26.41 -14.67 -1.39
N SER A 485 27.24 -15.31 -2.19
CA SER A 485 27.42 -15.00 -3.63
C SER A 485 26.15 -15.28 -4.43
#